data_AF-A0A0Q3RQQ7-F1
#
_entry.id   AF-A0A0Q3RQQ7-F1
#
_cell.length_a   1.000
_cell.length_b   1.000
_cell.length_c   1.000
_cell.angle_alpha   90.00
_cell.angle_beta   90.00
_cell.angle_gamma   90.00
#
_symmetry.space_group_name_H-M   'P 1'
#
loop_
_entity.id
_entity.type
_entity.pdbx_description
1 polymer ?
#
loop_
_entity_poly.entity_id
_entity_poly.type
_entity_poly.pdbx_seq_one_letter_code
_entity_poly.pdbx_strand_id
1 'polypeptide(L)'
;MAPEPLHPVTVLEQCHVSPSPAPAAGQPRALPLTFFDLVFWGFPPVQRLFFYDNADLLDASDFTLRELPKFKKSLAAALHHFYPLAGKLPCELSEGVAPEVLFSHGDSVPLTVAVSGDDFEDLAGDHARDTARLHPLLPALRQHGGSRSQDVLA
;
A
#
# COMPACT_ATOMS: atom_id res chain seq x y z
N MET A 1 26.89 -9.78 18.31
CA MET A 1 25.67 -10.45 17.85
C MET A 1 25.63 -10.27 16.34
N ALA A 2 25.76 -11.35 15.56
CA ALA A 2 25.70 -11.27 14.11
C ALA A 2 24.24 -10.99 13.68
N PRO A 3 23.99 -10.29 12.58
CA PRO A 3 22.63 -10.13 12.06
C PRO A 3 22.08 -11.52 11.71
N GLU A 4 20.96 -11.89 12.32
CA GLU A 4 20.16 -13.05 11.91
C GLU A 4 19.81 -12.89 10.41
N PRO A 5 19.89 -13.96 9.60
CA PRO A 5 19.58 -13.88 8.18
C PRO A 5 18.13 -13.42 7.99
N LEU A 6 17.93 -12.41 7.14
CA LEU A 6 16.60 -11.94 6.77
C LEU A 6 15.84 -13.08 6.08
N HIS A 7 14.67 -13.45 6.61
CA HIS A 7 13.83 -14.46 5.97
C HIS A 7 13.19 -13.88 4.69
N PRO A 8 13.30 -14.59 3.55
CA PRO A 8 12.74 -14.10 2.29
C PRO A 8 11.21 -14.23 2.29
N VAL A 9 10.54 -13.13 1.98
CA VAL A 9 9.11 -13.10 1.68
C VAL A 9 8.89 -13.62 0.25
N THR A 10 8.04 -14.64 0.12
CA THR A 10 7.69 -15.24 -1.18
C THR A 10 6.33 -14.75 -1.64
N VAL A 11 6.29 -14.07 -2.80
CA VAL A 11 5.04 -13.57 -3.39
C VAL A 11 4.24 -14.73 -3.95
N LEU A 12 2.98 -14.85 -3.50
CA LEU A 12 2.02 -15.87 -3.95
C LEU A 12 1.11 -15.33 -5.05
N GLU A 13 0.64 -14.09 -4.89
CA GLU A 13 -0.26 -13.44 -5.84
C GLU A 13 -0.01 -11.93 -5.89
N GLN A 14 -0.10 -11.36 -7.09
CA GLN A 14 -0.24 -9.92 -7.29
C GLN A 14 -1.48 -9.65 -8.11
N CYS A 15 -2.35 -8.80 -7.59
CA CYS A 15 -3.60 -8.44 -8.24
C CYS A 15 -3.91 -6.95 -8.03
N HIS A 16 -4.94 -6.48 -8.71
CA HIS A 16 -5.45 -5.12 -8.56
C HIS A 16 -6.91 -5.20 -8.11
N VAL A 17 -7.27 -4.41 -7.11
CA VAL A 17 -8.63 -4.35 -6.58
C VAL A 17 -9.24 -3.01 -6.95
N SER A 18 -10.24 -3.05 -7.82
CA SER A 18 -11.02 -1.88 -8.21
C SER A 18 -12.22 -1.69 -7.26
N PRO A 19 -12.74 -0.46 -7.13
CA PRO A 19 -14.00 -0.21 -6.45
C PRO A 19 -15.13 -1.08 -7.02
N SER A 20 -15.91 -1.72 -6.14
CA SER A 20 -17.08 -2.51 -6.54
C SER A 20 -18.24 -2.34 -5.55
N PRO A 21 -19.41 -1.85 -5.98
CA PRO A 21 -19.72 -1.38 -7.34
C PRO A 21 -18.86 -0.18 -7.79
N ALA A 22 -18.83 0.10 -9.09
CA ALA A 22 -18.13 1.28 -9.58
C ALA A 22 -18.76 2.56 -8.97
N PRO A 23 -17.96 3.61 -8.67
CA PRO A 23 -18.48 4.85 -8.11
C PRO A 23 -19.38 5.54 -9.13
N ALA A 24 -20.51 6.11 -8.67
CA ALA A 24 -21.56 6.62 -9.54
C ALA A 24 -21.03 7.69 -10.52
N ALA A 25 -21.62 7.77 -11.72
CA ALA A 25 -21.17 8.70 -12.76
C ALA A 25 -21.20 10.18 -12.33
N GLY A 26 -22.09 10.53 -11.39
CA GLY A 26 -22.19 11.89 -10.83
C GLY A 26 -21.21 12.22 -9.70
N GLN A 27 -20.39 11.27 -9.24
CA GLN A 27 -19.39 11.56 -8.20
C GLN A 27 -18.19 12.33 -8.77
N PRO A 28 -17.65 13.33 -8.06
CA PRO A 28 -16.47 14.06 -8.49
C PRO A 28 -15.29 13.13 -8.74
N ARG A 29 -14.67 13.25 -9.91
CA ARG A 29 -13.47 12.45 -10.26
C ARG A 29 -12.17 13.11 -9.81
N ALA A 30 -12.24 14.39 -9.48
CA ALA A 30 -11.15 15.16 -8.91
C ALA A 30 -11.47 15.53 -7.47
N LEU A 31 -10.50 15.31 -6.58
CA LEU A 31 -10.54 15.77 -5.20
C LEU A 31 -9.40 16.77 -4.99
N PRO A 32 -9.67 18.09 -4.99
CA PRO A 32 -8.65 19.10 -4.81
C PRO A 32 -8.05 19.02 -3.42
N LEU A 33 -6.72 19.12 -3.33
CA LEU A 33 -6.03 19.17 -2.06
C LEU A 33 -6.23 20.53 -1.39
N THR A 34 -6.48 20.48 -0.09
CA THR A 34 -6.56 21.65 0.78
C THR A 34 -5.21 21.96 1.41
N PHE A 35 -5.08 23.10 2.09
CA PHE A 35 -3.85 23.40 2.83
C PHE A 35 -3.52 22.35 3.89
N PHE A 36 -4.54 21.66 4.44
CA PHE A 36 -4.34 20.56 5.40
C PHE A 36 -3.73 19.32 4.76
N ASP A 37 -3.87 19.14 3.46
CA ASP A 37 -3.27 18.02 2.74
C ASP A 37 -1.84 18.39 2.29
N LEU A 38 -1.65 19.64 1.87
CA LEU A 38 -0.36 20.14 1.37
C LEU A 38 0.77 20.12 2.41
N VAL A 39 0.45 20.21 3.71
CA VAL A 39 1.47 20.06 4.76
C VAL A 39 2.16 18.69 4.72
N PHE A 40 1.52 17.67 4.14
CA PHE A 40 2.06 16.32 4.04
C PHE A 40 2.83 16.05 2.74
N TRP A 41 2.93 17.02 1.81
CA TRP A 41 3.52 16.79 0.49
C TRP A 41 4.98 16.32 0.54
N GLY A 42 5.76 16.85 1.48
CA GLY A 42 7.17 16.48 1.65
C GLY A 42 7.40 15.26 2.54
N PHE A 43 6.34 14.64 3.07
CA PHE A 43 6.48 13.49 3.98
C PHE A 43 6.61 12.19 3.17
N PRO A 44 7.46 11.25 3.63
CA PRO A 44 7.55 9.95 2.99
C PRO A 44 6.22 9.19 3.11
N PRO A 45 5.90 8.27 2.17
CA PRO A 45 4.71 7.46 2.25
C PRO A 45 4.61 6.73 3.59
N VAL A 46 3.43 6.77 4.22
CA VAL A 46 3.23 6.11 5.50
C VAL A 46 3.04 4.61 5.30
N GLN A 47 3.91 3.82 5.92
CA GLN A 47 3.85 2.37 5.95
C GLN A 47 3.38 1.89 7.33
N ARG A 48 2.42 0.96 7.37
CA ARG A 48 1.86 0.41 8.61
C ARG A 48 1.73 -1.11 8.50
N LEU A 49 2.03 -1.79 9.59
CA LEU A 49 1.82 -3.23 9.76
C LEU A 49 0.72 -3.47 10.79
N PHE A 50 -0.11 -4.46 10.50
CA PHE A 50 -1.13 -4.96 11.41
C PHE A 50 -0.97 -6.47 11.49
N PHE A 51 -0.74 -6.98 12.70
CA PHE A 51 -0.64 -8.41 12.97
C PHE A 51 -1.98 -8.94 13.48
N TYR A 52 -2.44 -10.04 12.90
CA TYR A 52 -3.67 -10.71 13.28
C TYR A 52 -3.33 -12.18 13.51
N ASP A 53 -3.40 -12.62 14.76
CA ASP A 53 -3.30 -14.04 15.09
C ASP A 53 -4.62 -14.72 14.70
N ASN A 54 -4.51 -15.87 14.05
CA ASN A 54 -5.66 -16.66 13.60
C ASN A 54 -5.36 -18.16 13.69
N ALA A 55 -5.76 -18.76 14.80
CA ALA A 55 -5.61 -20.20 15.06
C ALA A 55 -6.44 -21.10 14.12
N ASP A 56 -7.44 -20.55 13.41
CA ASP A 56 -8.31 -21.33 12.51
C ASP A 56 -7.73 -21.48 11.09
N LEU A 57 -6.59 -20.85 10.80
CA LEU A 57 -5.87 -20.97 9.53
C LEU A 57 -4.75 -21.99 9.64
N LEU A 58 -4.72 -22.94 8.72
CA LEU A 58 -3.74 -24.03 8.73
C LEU A 58 -2.44 -23.66 8.01
N ASP A 59 -2.55 -23.02 6.84
CA ASP A 59 -1.42 -22.63 6.01
C ASP A 59 -1.78 -21.50 5.02
N ALA A 60 -0.81 -21.11 4.19
CA ALA A 60 -0.99 -20.11 3.15
C ALA A 60 -2.02 -20.51 2.07
N SER A 61 -2.19 -21.80 1.79
CA SER A 61 -3.19 -22.28 0.84
C SER A 61 -4.60 -22.08 1.38
N ASP A 62 -4.81 -22.44 2.66
CA ASP A 62 -6.08 -22.27 3.36
C ASP A 62 -6.46 -20.78 3.44
N PHE A 63 -5.51 -19.90 3.76
CA PHE A 63 -5.72 -18.45 3.73
C PHE A 63 -6.15 -17.95 2.34
N THR A 64 -5.46 -18.40 1.29
CA THR A 64 -5.72 -17.99 -0.10
C THR A 64 -7.11 -18.42 -0.58
N LEU A 65 -7.60 -19.57 -0.12
CA LEU A 65 -8.91 -20.09 -0.49
C LEU A 65 -10.05 -19.49 0.35
N ARG A 66 -9.85 -19.30 1.66
CA ARG A 66 -10.93 -18.92 2.59
C ARG A 66 -11.02 -17.43 2.86
N GLU A 67 -9.89 -16.77 3.14
CA GLU A 67 -9.88 -15.40 3.65
C GLU A 67 -9.56 -14.37 2.57
N LEU A 68 -8.62 -14.67 1.68
CA LEU A 68 -8.24 -13.75 0.61
C LEU A 68 -9.42 -13.29 -0.27
N PRO A 69 -10.39 -14.14 -0.67
CA PRO A 69 -11.56 -13.68 -1.41
C PRO A 69 -12.43 -12.71 -0.62
N LYS A 70 -12.55 -12.91 0.70
CA LYS A 70 -13.29 -12.01 1.59
C LYS A 70 -12.57 -10.67 1.70
N PHE A 71 -11.25 -10.66 1.86
CA PHE A 71 -10.43 -9.45 1.86
C PHE A 71 -10.53 -8.66 0.56
N LYS A 72 -10.42 -9.32 -0.60
CA LYS A 72 -10.57 -8.66 -1.90
C LYS A 72 -11.96 -8.03 -2.06
N LYS A 73 -13.01 -8.76 -1.65
CA LYS A 73 -14.39 -8.28 -1.74
C LYS A 73 -14.66 -7.10 -0.78
N SER A 74 -14.20 -7.20 0.46
CA SER A 74 -14.39 -6.12 1.44
C SER A 74 -13.58 -4.87 1.07
N LEU A 75 -12.36 -5.04 0.54
CA LEU A 75 -11.56 -3.93 0.01
C LEU A 75 -12.24 -3.27 -1.18
N ALA A 76 -12.76 -4.03 -2.14
CA ALA A 76 -13.50 -3.48 -3.28
C ALA A 76 -14.74 -2.69 -2.83
N ALA A 77 -15.48 -3.21 -1.84
CA ALA A 77 -16.64 -2.53 -1.25
C ALA A 77 -16.25 -1.27 -0.47
N ALA A 78 -15.13 -1.28 0.26
CA ALA A 78 -14.61 -0.08 0.91
C ALA A 78 -14.20 0.98 -0.12
N LEU A 79 -13.51 0.56 -1.18
CA LEU A 79 -13.09 1.45 -2.27
C LEU A 79 -14.27 2.05 -3.05
N HIS A 80 -15.45 1.43 -3.04
CA HIS A 80 -16.67 2.09 -3.56
C HIS A 80 -16.97 3.40 -2.82
N HIS A 81 -16.86 3.39 -1.49
CA HIS A 81 -17.10 4.56 -0.64
C HIS A 81 -15.89 5.51 -0.59
N PHE A 82 -14.68 4.96 -0.65
CA PHE A 82 -13.41 5.70 -0.54
C PHE A 82 -12.62 5.67 -1.85
N TYR A 83 -13.30 5.86 -2.99
CA TYR A 83 -12.71 5.75 -4.33
C TYR A 83 -11.49 6.65 -4.59
N PRO A 84 -11.31 7.84 -3.95
CA PRO A 84 -10.08 8.60 -4.13
C PRO A 84 -8.81 7.83 -3.71
N LEU A 85 -8.92 6.83 -2.83
CA LEU A 85 -7.79 5.97 -2.43
C LEU A 85 -7.26 5.09 -3.58
N ALA A 86 -8.08 4.80 -4.58
CA ALA A 86 -7.65 4.14 -5.81
C ALA A 86 -7.13 5.13 -6.87
N GLY A 87 -7.35 6.43 -6.66
CA GLY A 87 -6.92 7.48 -7.57
C GLY A 87 -5.41 7.74 -7.54
N LYS A 88 -4.98 8.70 -8.34
CA LYS A 88 -3.58 9.08 -8.51
C LYS A 88 -3.39 10.52 -8.08
N LEU A 89 -2.31 10.76 -7.34
CA LEU A 89 -1.83 12.09 -7.01
C LEU A 89 -0.67 12.45 -7.95
N PRO A 90 -0.60 13.67 -8.51
CA PRO A 90 0.56 14.11 -9.27
C PRO A 90 1.82 14.10 -8.40
N CYS A 91 2.97 13.77 -8.99
CA CYS A 91 4.23 13.73 -8.24
C CYS A 91 4.84 15.12 -8.01
N GLU A 92 4.52 16.09 -8.88
CA GLU A 92 5.07 17.44 -8.83
C GLU A 92 3.94 18.47 -8.80
N LEU A 93 4.11 19.55 -8.02
CA LEU A 93 3.23 20.71 -8.09
C LEU A 93 3.60 21.55 -9.32
N SER A 94 2.59 21.90 -10.11
CA SER A 94 2.74 22.89 -11.17
C SER A 94 2.39 24.27 -10.63
N GLU A 95 3.17 25.30 -10.99
CA GLU A 95 2.87 26.68 -10.59
C GLU A 95 1.48 27.10 -11.08
N GLY A 96 0.67 27.66 -10.17
CA GLY A 96 -0.67 28.15 -10.48
C GLY A 96 -1.76 27.09 -10.62
N VAL A 97 -1.46 25.79 -10.43
CA VAL A 97 -2.44 24.71 -10.46
C VAL A 97 -2.52 24.04 -9.09
N ALA A 98 -3.71 24.01 -8.49
CA ALA A 98 -3.93 23.28 -7.25
C ALA A 98 -3.82 21.77 -7.52
N PRO A 99 -2.99 21.01 -6.77
CA PRO A 99 -2.90 19.57 -6.95
C PRO A 99 -4.20 18.89 -6.51
N GLU A 100 -4.60 17.85 -7.22
CA GLU A 100 -5.83 17.11 -6.97
C GLU A 100 -5.55 15.61 -7.05
N VAL A 101 -6.30 14.81 -6.28
CA VAL A 101 -6.35 13.37 -6.48
C VAL A 101 -7.35 13.09 -7.60
N LEU A 102 -6.88 12.44 -8.66
CA LEU A 102 -7.69 12.09 -9.82
C LEU A 102 -8.04 10.60 -9.80
N PHE A 103 -9.33 10.30 -9.82
CA PHE A 103 -9.85 8.95 -10.00
C PHE A 103 -10.48 8.78 -11.38
N SER A 104 -9.96 7.85 -12.16
CA SER A 104 -10.46 7.47 -13.48
C SER A 104 -11.17 6.12 -13.45
N HIS A 105 -12.06 5.88 -14.42
CA HIS A 105 -12.67 4.56 -14.56
C HIS A 105 -11.59 3.50 -14.82
N GLY A 106 -11.59 2.43 -14.01
CA GLY A 106 -10.59 1.37 -14.06
C GLY A 106 -9.40 1.56 -13.10
N ASP A 107 -9.31 2.70 -12.41
CA ASP A 107 -8.34 2.86 -11.33
C ASP A 107 -8.58 1.85 -10.20
N SER A 108 -7.49 1.42 -9.57
CA SER A 108 -7.46 0.29 -8.64
C SER A 108 -6.27 0.41 -7.70
N VAL A 109 -6.33 -0.34 -6.60
CA VAL A 109 -5.23 -0.45 -5.64
C VAL A 109 -4.48 -1.75 -5.89
N PRO A 110 -3.13 -1.74 -5.96
CA PRO A 110 -2.35 -2.96 -6.04
C PRO A 110 -2.42 -3.73 -4.71
N LEU A 111 -2.66 -5.03 -4.80
CA LEU A 111 -2.68 -5.95 -3.66
C LEU A 111 -1.68 -7.08 -3.92
N THR A 112 -0.70 -7.21 -3.02
CA THR A 112 0.27 -8.30 -3.01
C THR A 112 -0.07 -9.25 -1.88
N VAL A 113 -0.13 -10.54 -2.19
CA VAL A 113 -0.25 -11.63 -1.22
C VAL A 113 1.06 -12.37 -1.19
N ALA A 114 1.63 -12.54 -0.01
CA ALA A 114 2.91 -13.18 0.17
C ALA A 114 2.95 -13.99 1.46
N VAL A 115 3.91 -14.91 1.54
CA VAL A 115 4.17 -15.76 2.72
C VAL A 115 5.61 -15.56 3.18
N SER A 116 5.80 -15.53 4.49
CA SER A 116 7.14 -15.56 5.12
C SER A 116 7.29 -16.84 5.95
N GLY A 117 8.54 -17.29 6.10
CA GLY A 117 8.91 -18.33 7.05
C GLY A 117 9.30 -17.79 8.44
N ASP A 118 9.14 -16.49 8.68
CA ASP A 118 9.35 -15.90 10.01
C ASP A 118 8.37 -16.46 11.06
N ASP A 119 8.82 -16.47 12.31
CA ASP A 119 7.98 -16.76 13.47
C ASP A 119 7.03 -15.59 13.76
N PHE A 120 5.73 -15.85 13.75
CA PHE A 120 4.69 -14.85 13.98
C PHE A 120 4.78 -14.26 15.39
N GLU A 121 5.00 -15.07 16.42
CA GLU A 121 5.02 -14.60 17.81
C GLU A 121 6.18 -13.65 18.07
N ASP A 122 7.32 -13.92 17.45
CA ASP A 122 8.47 -13.03 17.49
C ASP A 122 8.22 -11.73 16.72
N LEU A 123 7.50 -11.78 15.58
CA LEU A 123 7.14 -10.58 14.81
C LEU A 123 6.03 -9.73 15.46
N ALA A 124 5.10 -10.35 16.21
CA ALA A 124 3.89 -9.70 16.72
C ALA A 124 3.85 -9.51 18.25
N GLY A 125 4.65 -10.24 19.02
CA GLY A 125 4.66 -10.25 20.49
C GLY A 125 5.03 -8.92 21.16
N ASP A 126 4.85 -8.81 22.47
CA ASP A 126 5.16 -7.57 23.22
C ASP A 126 6.63 -7.52 23.67
N HIS A 127 7.54 -7.34 22.71
CA HIS A 127 8.96 -7.18 22.98
C HIS A 127 9.65 -6.30 21.94
N ALA A 128 10.89 -5.90 22.25
CA ALA A 128 11.75 -5.20 21.29
C ALA A 128 12.05 -6.10 20.08
N ARG A 129 12.06 -5.51 18.88
CA ARG A 129 12.30 -6.19 17.61
C ARG A 129 13.28 -5.42 16.74
N ASP A 130 13.98 -6.14 15.88
CA ASP A 130 14.77 -5.52 14.81
C ASP A 130 13.85 -5.03 13.68
N THR A 131 13.83 -3.72 13.46
CA THR A 131 13.05 -3.09 12.37
C THR A 131 13.48 -3.59 10.98
N ALA A 132 14.71 -4.06 10.82
CA ALA A 132 15.18 -4.62 9.55
C ALA A 132 14.39 -5.87 9.14
N ARG A 133 13.82 -6.61 10.09
CA ARG A 133 12.97 -7.78 9.83
C ARG A 133 11.54 -7.42 9.46
N LEU A 134 11.08 -6.22 9.80
CA LEU A 134 9.76 -5.71 9.43
C LEU A 134 9.73 -5.13 8.01
N HIS A 135 10.85 -4.60 7.54
CA HIS A 135 10.94 -3.95 6.24
C HIS A 135 10.54 -4.86 5.04
N PRO A 136 10.92 -6.15 5.00
CA PRO A 136 10.47 -7.07 3.94
C PRO A 136 8.95 -7.30 3.89
N LEU A 137 8.24 -7.10 5.01
CA LEU A 137 6.78 -7.29 5.10
C LEU A 137 6.00 -6.08 4.56
N LEU A 138 6.68 -4.95 4.34
CA LEU A 138 6.06 -3.74 3.85
C LEU A 138 6.01 -3.71 2.32
N PRO A 139 4.96 -3.14 1.71
CA PRO A 139 4.92 -2.95 0.27
C PRO A 139 6.11 -2.09 -0.20
N ALA A 140 6.78 -2.53 -1.27
CA ALA A 140 7.83 -1.76 -1.90
C ALA A 140 7.25 -0.44 -2.43
N LEU A 141 7.79 0.68 -1.95
CA LEU A 141 7.44 1.99 -2.47
C LEU A 141 8.07 2.16 -3.85
N ARG A 142 7.28 2.64 -4.83
CA ARG A 142 7.85 2.96 -6.14
C ARG A 142 8.83 4.11 -5.94
N GLN A 143 10.09 3.89 -6.32
CA GLN A 143 11.08 4.97 -6.32
C GLN A 143 10.61 6.02 -7.31
N HIS A 144 10.50 7.27 -6.86
CA HIS A 144 10.20 8.38 -7.74
C HIS A 144 11.38 8.54 -8.69
N GLY A 145 11.16 8.31 -9.99
CA GLY A 145 12.16 8.51 -11.03
C GLY A 145 12.51 9.99 -11.15
N GLY A 146 13.48 10.44 -10.37
CA GLY A 146 13.96 11.82 -10.31
C GLY A 146 15.44 11.88 -10.01
N SER A 147 16.27 11.12 -10.73
CA SER A 147 17.70 11.45 -10.82
C SER A 147 17.82 12.72 -11.65
N ARG A 148 17.69 13.88 -11.00
CA ARG A 148 18.11 15.14 -11.59
C ARG A 148 19.63 15.13 -11.57
N SER A 149 20.23 14.64 -12.65
CA SER A 149 21.67 14.77 -12.89
C SER A 149 22.01 16.25 -12.70
N GLN A 150 22.78 16.55 -11.66
CA GLN A 150 23.38 17.86 -11.52
C GLN A 150 24.49 17.94 -12.57
N ASP A 151 24.17 18.49 -13.73
CA ASP A 151 25.19 19.09 -14.58
C ASP A 151 25.67 20.35 -13.85
N VAL A 152 26.74 20.15 -13.07
CA VAL A 152 27.59 21.23 -12.58
C VAL A 152 28.29 21.81 -13.80
N LEU A 153 27.97 23.07 -14.07
CA LEU A 153 28.66 23.94 -15.00
C LEU A 153 30.16 23.97 -14.67
N ALA A 154 31.00 23.72 -15.68
CA ALA A 154 32.36 24.24 -15.78
C ALA A 154 32.50 24.92 -17.14
#